data_AF-A0A351AFL5-F1
#
_entry.id   AF-A0A351AFL5-F1
#
_cell.length_a   1.000
_cell.length_b   1.000
_cell.length_c   1.000
_cell.angle_alpha   90.00
_cell.angle_beta   90.00
_cell.angle_gamma   90.00
#
_symmetry.space_group_name_H-M   'P 1'
#
loop_
_entity.id
_entity.type
_entity.pdbx_description
1 polymer ?
#
loop_
_entity_poly.entity_id
_entity_poly.type
_entity_poly.pdbx_seq_one_letter_code
_entity_poly.pdbx_strand_id
1 'polypeptide(L)' 'EAIERWGVGAGAVRWIGGTMEVHDELERKLAEFKHVDSVLVFTGGFTANSGCIPAVVTKDDVIISDELNHAS' A
#
# COMPACT_ATOMS: atom_id res chain seq x y z
N GLU A 1 -7.44 -22.40 1.66
CA GLU A 1 -8.50 -21.38 1.66
C GLU A 1 -8.26 -20.21 0.70
N ALA A 2 -7.36 -19.25 0.97
CA ALA A 2 -7.25 -18.05 0.11
C ALA A 2 -6.88 -18.34 -1.35
N ILE A 3 -5.91 -19.25 -1.59
CA ILE A 3 -5.54 -19.67 -2.95
C ILE A 3 -6.70 -20.36 -3.68
N GLU A 4 -7.52 -21.13 -2.96
CA GLU A 4 -8.68 -21.81 -3.54
C GLU A 4 -9.79 -20.82 -3.92
N ARG A 5 -9.96 -19.75 -3.13
CA ARG A 5 -10.98 -18.71 -3.35
C ARG A 5 -10.56 -17.65 -4.37
N TRP A 6 -9.28 -17.26 -4.39
CA TRP A 6 -8.78 -16.09 -5.11
C TRP A 6 -7.71 -16.43 -6.17
N GLY A 7 -7.28 -17.68 -6.26
CA GLY A 7 -6.20 -18.09 -7.14
C GLY A 7 -4.81 -17.70 -6.63
N VAL A 8 -3.81 -17.82 -7.49
CA VAL A 8 -2.39 -17.58 -7.15
C VAL A 8 -1.97 -16.11 -7.26
N GLY A 9 -2.88 -15.23 -7.69
CA GLY A 9 -2.64 -13.80 -7.84
C GLY A 9 -3.73 -13.12 -8.66
N ALA A 10 -3.72 -11.79 -8.71
CA ALA A 10 -4.75 -11.01 -9.39
C ALA A 10 -4.70 -11.04 -10.91
N GLY A 11 -3.58 -11.45 -11.50
CA GLY A 11 -3.41 -11.44 -12.96
C GLY A 11 -3.44 -10.04 -13.60
N ALA A 12 -3.61 -8.98 -12.80
CA ALA A 12 -3.70 -7.61 -13.24
C ALA A 12 -3.29 -6.64 -12.13
N VAL A 13 -3.09 -5.37 -12.50
CA VAL A 13 -2.84 -4.26 -11.56
C VAL A 13 -4.16 -3.73 -10.98
N ARG A 14 -4.11 -3.10 -9.80
CA ARG A 14 -5.30 -2.65 -9.04
C ARG A 14 -6.31 -1.87 -9.89
N TRP A 15 -5.84 -0.96 -10.75
CA TRP A 15 -6.69 -0.10 -11.58
C TRP A 15 -7.21 -0.74 -12.88
N ILE A 16 -6.65 -1.88 -13.31
CA ILE A 16 -7.10 -2.63 -14.50
C ILE A 16 -7.67 -3.97 -14.03
N GLY A 17 -8.65 -3.93 -13.13
CA GLY A 17 -9.37 -5.13 -12.67
C GLY A 17 -8.61 -6.06 -11.72
N GLY A 18 -7.46 -5.64 -11.18
CA GLY A 18 -6.68 -6.43 -10.22
C GLY A 18 -7.09 -6.27 -8.76
N THR A 19 -8.07 -5.42 -8.46
CA THR A 19 -8.61 -5.28 -7.09
C THR A 19 -9.62 -6.40 -6.83
N MET A 20 -9.45 -7.10 -5.70
CA MET A 20 -10.30 -8.20 -5.26
C MET A 20 -10.78 -7.94 -3.85
N GLU A 21 -11.88 -8.59 -3.44
CA GLU A 21 -12.47 -8.46 -2.10
C GLU A 21 -11.44 -8.68 -0.97
N VAL A 22 -10.48 -9.62 -1.14
CA VAL A 22 -9.44 -9.88 -0.14
C VAL A 22 -8.50 -8.68 0.09
N HIS A 23 -8.27 -7.86 -0.94
CA HIS A 23 -7.47 -6.64 -0.80
C HIS A 23 -8.22 -5.59 0.02
N ASP A 24 -9.50 -5.38 -0.31
CA ASP A 24 -10.35 -4.40 0.38
C ASP A 24 -10.60 -4.80 1.84
N GLU A 25 -10.80 -6.11 2.10
CA GLU A 25 -10.95 -6.63 3.46
C GLU A 25 -9.66 -6.43 4.29
N LEU A 26 -8.50 -6.68 3.68
CA LEU A 26 -7.20 -6.45 4.33
C LEU A 26 -7.00 -4.97 4.64
N GLU A 27 -7.26 -4.09 3.68
CA GLU A 27 -7.13 -2.64 3.84
C GLU A 27 -8.05 -2.11 4.95
N ARG A 28 -9.30 -2.57 5.01
CA ARG A 28 -10.24 -2.22 6.09
C ARG A 28 -9.74 -2.71 7.46
N LYS A 29 -9.31 -3.98 7.58
CA LYS A 29 -8.80 -4.53 8.84
C LYS A 29 -7.54 -3.80 9.31
N LEU A 30 -6.65 -3.42 8.39
CA LEU A 30 -5.45 -2.65 8.70
C LEU A 30 -5.79 -1.22 9.13
N ALA A 31 -6.76 -0.57 8.49
CA ALA A 31 -7.23 0.75 8.88
C ALA A 31 -7.82 0.74 10.30
N GLU A 32 -8.67 -0.25 10.61
CA GLU A 32 -9.21 -0.47 11.96
C GLU A 32 -8.09 -0.72 12.98
N PHE A 33 -7.13 -1.59 12.65
CA PHE A 33 -5.99 -1.92 13.52
C PHE A 33 -5.06 -0.72 13.78
N LYS A 34 -4.86 0.15 12.78
CA LYS A 34 -4.00 1.33 12.89
C LYS A 34 -4.74 2.57 13.39
N HIS A 35 -6.06 2.50 13.56
CA HIS A 35 -6.92 3.62 13.93
C HIS A 35 -6.80 4.81 12.97
N VAL A 36 -6.86 4.52 11.66
CA VAL A 36 -6.82 5.50 10.57
C VAL A 36 -8.03 5.33 9.66
N ASP A 37 -8.37 6.37 8.89
CA ASP A 37 -9.54 6.36 8.02
C ASP A 37 -9.43 5.35 6.86
N SER A 38 -8.23 5.15 6.32
CA SER A 38 -7.99 4.31 5.15
C SER A 38 -6.54 3.82 5.07
N VAL A 39 -6.34 2.67 4.42
CA VAL A 39 -5.04 2.05 4.14
C VAL A 39 -4.99 1.64 2.68
N LEU A 40 -3.81 1.75 2.07
CA LEU A 40 -3.51 1.21 0.74
C LEU A 40 -2.35 0.21 0.85
N VAL A 41 -2.56 -1.02 0.38
CA VAL A 41 -1.53 -2.08 0.43
C VAL A 41 -0.66 -2.06 -0.82
N PHE A 42 0.66 -2.19 -0.60
CA PHE A 42 1.68 -2.35 -1.62
C PHE A 42 2.32 -3.74 -1.55
N THR A 43 3.02 -4.15 -2.59
CA THR A 43 3.71 -5.45 -2.67
C THR A 43 4.93 -5.55 -1.74
N GLY A 44 5.45 -4.43 -1.23
CA GLY A 44 6.49 -4.40 -0.20
C GLY A 44 6.71 -3.01 0.39
N GLY A 45 7.49 -2.95 1.47
CA GLY A 45 7.81 -1.71 2.18
C GLY A 45 8.53 -0.68 1.30
N PHE A 46 9.47 -1.14 0.46
CA PHE A 46 10.15 -0.25 -0.49
C PHE A 46 9.18 0.43 -1.46
N THR A 47 8.30 -0.35 -2.09
CA THR A 47 7.28 0.19 -3.00
C THR A 47 6.26 1.09 -2.30
N ALA A 48 6.00 0.85 -1.01
CA ALA A 48 5.12 1.71 -0.22
C ALA A 48 5.76 3.08 0.03
N ASN A 49 7.01 3.13 0.48
CA ASN A 49 7.70 4.40 0.75
C ASN A 49 7.96 5.19 -0.55
N SER A 50 8.57 4.54 -1.54
CA SER A 50 8.87 5.15 -2.83
C SER A 50 7.62 5.51 -3.65
N GLY A 51 6.45 4.93 -3.33
CA GLY A 51 5.18 5.31 -3.95
C GLY A 51 4.42 6.41 -3.18
N CYS A 52 4.41 6.33 -1.85
CA CYS A 52 3.61 7.21 -0.99
C CYS A 52 4.23 8.60 -0.83
N ILE A 53 5.51 8.68 -0.46
CA ILE A 53 6.20 9.95 -0.17
C ILE A 53 6.13 10.92 -1.37
N PRO A 54 6.53 10.54 -2.59
CA PRO A 54 6.47 11.47 -3.73
C PRO A 54 5.04 11.81 -4.17
N ALA A 55 4.03 10.98 -3.83
CA ALA A 55 2.65 11.24 -4.20
C ALA A 55 1.99 12.35 -3.35
N VAL A 56 2.52 12.63 -2.16
CA VAL A 56 1.95 13.61 -1.21
C VAL A 56 2.75 14.91 -1.11
N VAL A 57 3.92 14.98 -1.76
CA VAL A 57 4.78 16.17 -1.77
C VAL A 57 4.81 16.82 -3.15
N THR A 58 5.13 18.10 -3.16
CA THR A 58 5.32 18.90 -4.37
C THR A 58 6.74 19.47 -4.41
N LYS A 59 7.09 20.15 -5.50
CA LYS A 59 8.37 20.84 -5.65
C LYS A 59 8.60 21.96 -4.62
N ASP A 60 7.54 22.43 -3.97
CA ASP A 60 7.56 23.55 -3.03
C ASP A 60 7.68 23.05 -1.56
N ASP A 61 7.67 21.73 -1.34
CA ASP A 61 7.78 21.10 -0.03
C ASP A 61 9.23 20.69 0.31
N VAL A 62 9.49 20.46 1.59
CA VAL A 62 10.78 19.97 2.10
C VAL A 62 10.58 18.64 2.81
N ILE A 63 11.43 17.65 2.51
CA ILE A 63 11.47 16.36 3.20
C ILE A 63 12.57 16.42 4.26
N ILE A 64 12.22 16.16 5.51
CA ILE A 64 13.17 15.96 6.62
C ILE A 64 13.29 14.46 6.85
N SER A 65 14.47 13.89 6.55
CA SER A 65 14.76 12.47 6.79
C SER A 65 15.80 12.32 7.88
N ASP A 66 15.53 11.40 8.80
CA ASP A 66 16.50 11.00 9.82
C ASP A 66 17.70 10.26 9.18
N GLU A 67 18.90 10.41 9.76
CA GLU A 67 20.13 9.78 9.27
C GLU A 67 20.10 8.25 9.37
N LEU A 68 19.35 7.70 10.34
CA LEU A 68 19.17 6.28 10.57
C LEU A 68 17.88 5.73 9.95
N ASN A 69 17.18 6.55 9.16
CA ASN A 69 15.98 6.10 8.47
C ASN A 69 16.32 4.95 7.52
N HIS A 70 15.37 4.04 7.31
CA HIS A 70 15.58 2.95 6.37
C HIS A 70 15.78 3.49 4.95
N ALA A 71 16.66 2.87 4.17
CA ALA A 71 17.10 3.35 2.86
C ALA A 71 16.03 3.29 1.73
N SER A 72 14.76 3.11 2.07
CA SER A 72 13.65 2.89 1.14
C SER A 72 12.64 4.01 1.08
#